data_AF-A0A167EUE0-F1
#
_entry.id   AF-A0A167EUE0-F1
#
_cell.length_a   1.000
_cell.length_b   1.000
_cell.length_c   1.000
_cell.angle_alpha   90.00
_cell.angle_beta   90.00
_cell.angle_gamma   90.00
#
_symmetry.space_group_name_H-M   'P 1'
#
loop_
_entity.id
_entity.type
_entity.pdbx_description
1 polymer ?
#
loop_
_entity_poly.entity_id
_entity_poly.type
_entity_poly.pdbx_seq_one_letter_code
_entity_poly.pdbx_strand_id
1 'polypeptide(L)'
;MSAPRLPKLASTSEPWGPPSEVPTSLRFNNVPYAPYSKGDKLGKAADWAFDAGKDGKDQKRQQYGRGFRDPYHAYGSNFTSFFTNEEDEGITSFSVVDSAAKAAPKNAGGRGGSQHTILKSRRGGAGAAGGRGGSFQSQRGHHQGQGRGGQGGGRGQGFKRPGWRDYDKPQKVRDASVNITEGWSLIQSIGFNEFQKLSFDVRQGESIDSYGSVHYYNNKTLDKPSVNAKLEPLDRIVYNISTSDDPVIQELSAKDAGTVFATDSIISLLMCVTKTVNPWDIIITKKNGKVYLDKREGGPLDLVSVDENAADAPADATDSKDTLNNATALAYEATYINQNFNANAVIESSETYDFGKPNPFYSEEDQKQSEPLLAHGYDYKKFNLANNVEEEPINLVIRTEIDAAQKNLNGSVSLVTVKALNEYGGSTGALEWKNRFVNARGAIVAAEMKNNLCKISRWTVQSILAGANLMKIGFVSRVNPKDNTQHTIIGVIGQEPAQLSNQINLNLNNGWGIVKSVVNICSELDEGKYVLLRDPNNPAVKLYKVPSNAFEE
;
A
#
# COMPACT_ATOMS: atom_id res chain seq x y z
N MET A 1 4.71 -60.90 -49.46
CA MET A 1 4.97 -60.69 -48.03
C MET A 1 5.47 -59.27 -47.84
N SER A 2 4.75 -58.42 -47.11
CA SER A 2 5.22 -57.07 -46.78
C SER A 2 6.29 -57.16 -45.69
N ALA A 3 7.51 -56.72 -45.99
CA ALA A 3 8.60 -56.70 -45.01
C ALA A 3 8.29 -55.73 -43.85
N PRO A 4 8.55 -56.11 -42.59
CA PRO A 4 8.38 -55.21 -41.45
C PRO A 4 9.37 -54.05 -41.55
N ARG A 5 8.87 -52.80 -41.47
CA ARG A 5 9.72 -51.61 -41.39
C ARG A 5 10.19 -51.41 -39.96
N LEU A 6 11.49 -51.20 -39.78
CA LEU A 6 12.06 -50.88 -38.47
C LEU A 6 11.57 -49.51 -37.99
N PRO A 7 11.19 -49.37 -36.70
CA PRO A 7 10.83 -48.08 -36.14
C PRO A 7 12.05 -47.14 -36.11
N LYS A 8 11.84 -45.85 -36.35
CA LYS A 8 12.90 -44.84 -36.18
C LYS A 8 13.17 -44.68 -34.69
N LEU A 9 14.41 -44.95 -34.28
CA LEU A 9 14.91 -44.74 -32.92
C LEU A 9 15.67 -43.40 -32.83
N ALA A 10 15.69 -42.82 -31.64
CA ALA A 10 16.45 -41.60 -31.34
C ALA A 10 17.96 -41.83 -31.51
N SER A 11 18.70 -40.77 -31.85
CA SER A 11 20.16 -40.86 -32.05
C SER A 11 20.90 -41.05 -30.71
N THR A 12 22.04 -41.73 -30.71
CA THR A 12 22.85 -41.97 -29.50
C THR A 12 23.51 -40.71 -28.92
N SER A 13 23.46 -39.59 -29.64
CA SER A 13 23.94 -38.27 -29.19
C SER A 13 22.88 -37.44 -28.46
N GLU A 14 21.62 -37.89 -28.46
CA GLU A 14 20.56 -37.21 -27.70
C GLU A 14 20.67 -37.55 -26.20
N PRO A 15 20.46 -36.57 -25.31
CA PRO A 15 20.42 -36.82 -23.88
C PRO A 15 19.32 -37.85 -23.55
N TRP A 16 19.52 -38.66 -22.51
CA TRP A 16 18.50 -39.58 -22.03
C TRP A 16 17.25 -38.81 -21.60
N GLY A 17 16.20 -38.85 -22.42
CA GLY A 17 14.97 -38.08 -22.19
C GLY A 17 14.18 -37.83 -23.47
N PRO A 18 13.09 -37.05 -23.40
CA PRO A 18 12.39 -36.61 -24.60
C PRO A 18 13.31 -35.73 -25.47
N PRO A 19 13.15 -35.77 -26.81
CA PRO A 19 13.91 -34.91 -27.70
C PRO A 19 13.63 -33.43 -27.39
N SER A 20 14.60 -32.56 -27.71
CA SER A 20 14.51 -31.10 -27.48
C SER A 20 13.37 -30.44 -28.26
N GLU A 21 12.93 -31.06 -29.35
CA GLU A 21 11.79 -30.63 -30.15
C GLU A 21 10.63 -31.62 -30.01
N VAL A 22 9.41 -31.09 -29.93
CA VAL A 22 8.19 -31.92 -29.87
C VAL A 22 8.08 -32.73 -31.18
N PRO A 23 7.96 -34.07 -31.12
CA PRO A 23 7.88 -34.89 -32.32
C PRO A 23 6.70 -34.51 -33.23
N THR A 24 6.96 -34.34 -34.52
CA THR A 24 5.94 -34.05 -35.54
C THR A 24 4.84 -35.12 -35.62
N SER A 25 5.12 -36.34 -35.17
CA SER A 25 4.14 -37.43 -35.04
C SER A 25 3.02 -37.14 -34.05
N LEU A 26 3.30 -36.33 -33.01
CA LEU A 26 2.31 -35.95 -32.00
C LEU A 26 1.37 -34.84 -32.49
N ARG A 27 1.67 -34.20 -33.63
CA ARG A 27 0.84 -33.16 -34.27
C ARG A 27 0.46 -31.97 -33.36
N PHE A 28 1.22 -31.73 -32.28
CA PHE A 28 0.95 -30.63 -31.34
C PHE A 28 1.82 -29.39 -31.60
N ASN A 29 2.72 -29.41 -32.58
CA ASN A 29 3.73 -28.36 -32.76
C ASN A 29 3.17 -26.98 -33.12
N ASN A 30 1.91 -26.90 -33.57
CA ASN A 30 1.27 -25.64 -34.02
C ASN A 30 -0.10 -25.39 -33.37
N VAL A 31 -0.43 -26.05 -32.25
CA VAL A 31 -1.72 -25.88 -31.57
C VAL A 31 -1.47 -25.67 -30.08
N PRO A 32 -2.05 -24.64 -29.43
CA PRO A 32 -1.93 -24.48 -27.99
C PRO A 32 -2.44 -25.74 -27.28
N TYR A 33 -1.65 -26.27 -26.35
CA TYR A 33 -2.01 -27.50 -25.65
C TYR A 33 -2.88 -27.19 -24.43
N ALA A 34 -4.06 -27.80 -24.37
CA ALA A 34 -4.87 -27.88 -23.16
C ALA A 34 -5.12 -29.35 -22.80
N PRO A 35 -4.84 -29.78 -21.56
CA PRO A 35 -5.15 -31.14 -21.13
C PRO A 35 -6.66 -31.32 -21.09
N TYR A 36 -7.15 -32.47 -21.57
CA TYR A 36 -8.57 -32.83 -21.53
C TYR A 36 -8.74 -34.34 -21.30
N SER A 37 -9.93 -34.75 -20.86
CA SER A 37 -10.29 -36.15 -20.69
C SER A 37 -11.43 -36.52 -21.65
N LYS A 38 -11.24 -37.59 -22.44
CA LYS A 38 -12.27 -38.12 -23.35
C LYS A 38 -13.47 -38.75 -22.62
N GLY A 39 -13.33 -39.00 -21.32
CA GLY A 39 -14.40 -39.55 -20.48
C GLY A 39 -15.31 -38.48 -19.87
N ASP A 40 -15.02 -37.19 -20.11
CA ASP A 40 -15.79 -36.10 -19.54
C ASP A 40 -17.17 -35.98 -20.21
N LYS A 41 -18.18 -35.62 -19.42
CA LYS A 41 -19.53 -35.44 -19.96
C LYS A 41 -19.59 -34.19 -20.82
N LEU A 42 -20.15 -34.32 -22.02
CA LEU A 42 -20.35 -33.23 -22.97
C LEU A 42 -21.81 -32.71 -22.91
N GLY A 43 -22.05 -31.49 -23.39
CA GLY A 43 -23.40 -30.95 -23.61
C GLY A 43 -23.91 -29.94 -22.57
N LYS A 44 -23.03 -29.17 -21.90
CA LYS A 44 -23.45 -28.05 -21.04
C LYS A 44 -23.98 -26.90 -21.91
N ALA A 45 -25.21 -26.45 -21.66
CA ALA A 45 -25.78 -25.28 -22.32
C ALA A 45 -25.14 -23.99 -21.76
N ALA A 46 -24.84 -23.04 -22.64
CA ALA A 46 -24.50 -21.68 -22.26
C ALA A 46 -25.78 -20.85 -22.28
N ASP A 47 -26.14 -20.27 -21.13
CA ASP A 47 -27.33 -19.44 -20.98
C ASP A 47 -26.95 -18.16 -20.25
N TRP A 48 -27.07 -17.03 -20.94
CA TRP A 48 -26.70 -15.70 -20.45
C TRP A 48 -27.75 -15.10 -19.51
N ALA A 49 -28.94 -15.71 -19.42
CA ALA A 49 -29.99 -15.33 -18.47
C ALA A 49 -30.03 -16.26 -17.24
N PHE A 50 -29.12 -17.23 -17.14
CA PHE A 50 -29.14 -18.25 -16.10
C PHE A 50 -28.72 -17.69 -14.74
N ASP A 51 -29.64 -17.74 -13.76
CA ASP A 51 -29.41 -17.37 -12.36
C ASP A 51 -29.12 -18.64 -11.54
N ALA A 52 -27.83 -18.92 -11.29
CA ALA A 52 -27.37 -20.11 -10.59
C ALA A 52 -27.89 -20.24 -9.13
N GLY A 53 -28.53 -19.19 -8.58
CA GLY A 53 -29.01 -19.15 -7.21
C GLY A 53 -30.44 -19.68 -6.96
N LYS A 54 -31.25 -19.93 -8.00
CA LYS A 54 -32.70 -20.16 -7.82
C LYS A 54 -33.17 -21.62 -7.77
N ASP A 55 -32.39 -22.58 -8.24
CA ASP A 55 -32.76 -24.00 -8.15
C ASP A 55 -32.37 -24.62 -6.80
N GLY A 56 -33.13 -24.23 -5.76
CA GLY A 56 -33.02 -24.74 -4.39
C GLY A 56 -33.35 -26.23 -4.19
N LYS A 57 -33.48 -27.02 -5.26
CA LYS A 57 -33.63 -28.48 -5.18
C LYS A 57 -32.30 -29.21 -5.01
N ASP A 58 -31.17 -28.62 -5.40
CA ASP A 58 -29.85 -29.24 -5.24
C ASP A 58 -29.07 -28.78 -3.99
N GLN A 59 -29.42 -27.63 -3.40
CA GLN A 59 -28.80 -27.17 -2.15
C GLN A 59 -29.13 -28.05 -0.93
N LYS A 60 -30.26 -28.75 -0.89
CA LYS A 60 -30.62 -29.63 0.23
C LYS A 60 -29.79 -30.92 0.31
N ARG A 61 -28.97 -31.24 -0.70
CA ARG A 61 -28.07 -32.41 -0.68
C ARG A 61 -26.62 -32.09 -0.28
N GLN A 62 -26.26 -30.81 -0.12
CA GLN A 62 -24.89 -30.39 0.22
C GLN A 62 -24.53 -30.52 1.71
N GLN A 63 -25.46 -30.93 2.58
CA GLN A 63 -25.22 -30.97 4.03
C GLN A 63 -24.47 -32.23 4.53
N TYR A 64 -24.17 -33.20 3.66
CA TYR A 64 -23.33 -34.35 4.00
C TYR A 64 -22.06 -34.33 3.17
N GLY A 65 -20.94 -34.02 3.83
CA GLY A 65 -19.65 -33.77 3.22
C GLY A 65 -19.15 -34.90 2.32
N ARG A 66 -18.92 -34.55 1.05
CA ARG A 66 -17.80 -34.96 0.18
C ARG A 66 -17.96 -34.18 -1.12
N GLY A 67 -16.89 -33.55 -1.59
CA GLY A 67 -16.89 -32.62 -2.72
C GLY A 67 -17.64 -33.18 -3.93
N PHE A 68 -18.79 -32.59 -4.25
CA PHE A 68 -19.50 -32.86 -5.48
C PHE A 68 -18.96 -31.90 -6.53
N ARG A 69 -18.03 -32.41 -7.35
CA ARG A 69 -17.53 -31.74 -8.54
C ARG A 69 -18.70 -31.63 -9.53
N ASP A 70 -18.94 -30.45 -10.13
CA ASP A 70 -19.89 -30.31 -11.25
C ASP A 70 -19.61 -31.45 -12.25
N PRO A 71 -20.58 -32.30 -12.59
CA PRO A 71 -20.37 -33.40 -13.53
C PRO A 71 -19.88 -32.94 -14.92
N TYR A 72 -19.97 -31.64 -15.21
CA TYR A 72 -19.48 -31.00 -16.44
C TYR A 72 -18.17 -30.20 -16.25
N HIS A 73 -17.54 -30.21 -15.07
CA HIS A 73 -16.20 -29.64 -14.92
C HIS A 73 -15.17 -30.52 -15.64
N ALA A 74 -14.73 -30.05 -16.80
CA ALA A 74 -13.71 -30.71 -17.61
C ALA A 74 -12.38 -30.86 -16.86
N TYR A 75 -11.72 -32.00 -17.05
CA TYR A 75 -10.35 -32.21 -16.59
C TYR A 75 -9.43 -31.17 -17.26
N GLY A 76 -8.62 -30.46 -16.47
CA GLY A 76 -7.72 -29.43 -17.00
C GLY A 76 -8.31 -28.02 -17.10
N SER A 77 -9.51 -27.76 -16.56
CA SER A 77 -10.20 -26.46 -16.61
C SER A 77 -9.41 -25.25 -16.09
N ASN A 78 -8.34 -25.47 -15.31
CA ASN A 78 -7.48 -24.40 -14.79
C ASN A 78 -6.31 -24.05 -15.75
N PHE A 79 -6.13 -24.80 -16.84
CA PHE A 79 -5.06 -24.63 -17.83
C PHE A 79 -5.56 -23.99 -19.14
N THR A 80 -6.86 -23.70 -19.25
CA THR A 80 -7.53 -23.34 -20.50
C THR A 80 -7.63 -21.84 -20.77
N SER A 81 -6.90 -20.99 -20.05
CA SER A 81 -6.96 -19.51 -20.21
C SER A 81 -6.71 -19.03 -21.66
N PHE A 82 -5.96 -19.79 -22.46
CA PHE A 82 -5.73 -19.49 -23.88
C PHE A 82 -6.94 -19.74 -24.80
N PHE A 83 -7.93 -20.51 -24.35
CA PHE A 83 -9.13 -20.87 -25.12
C PHE A 83 -10.41 -20.22 -24.56
N THR A 84 -10.28 -19.39 -23.53
CA THR A 84 -11.38 -18.62 -22.94
C THR A 84 -11.35 -17.20 -23.49
N ASN A 85 -12.46 -16.75 -24.06
CA ASN A 85 -12.67 -15.33 -24.30
C ASN A 85 -13.14 -14.70 -22.98
N GLU A 86 -12.33 -13.83 -22.41
CA GLU A 86 -12.76 -12.89 -21.38
C GLU A 86 -13.51 -11.77 -22.12
N GLU A 87 -14.83 -11.78 -22.05
CA GLU A 87 -15.63 -10.64 -22.51
C GLU A 87 -15.42 -9.49 -21.52
N ASP A 88 -15.06 -8.30 -22.01
CA ASP A 88 -14.95 -7.08 -21.19
C ASP A 88 -16.25 -6.89 -20.40
N GLU A 89 -16.19 -6.89 -19.07
CA GLU A 89 -17.35 -6.78 -18.16
C GLU A 89 -18.17 -5.49 -18.34
N GLY A 90 -17.76 -4.59 -19.23
CA GLY A 90 -18.44 -3.35 -19.59
C GLY A 90 -19.70 -3.50 -20.47
N ILE A 91 -19.99 -4.65 -21.08
CA ILE A 91 -21.11 -4.77 -22.05
C ILE A 91 -22.50 -4.57 -21.40
N THR A 92 -22.63 -4.83 -20.10
CA THR A 92 -23.89 -4.63 -19.36
C THR A 92 -24.15 -3.18 -18.97
N SER A 93 -23.14 -2.31 -19.08
CA SER A 93 -23.23 -0.89 -18.74
C SER A 93 -23.87 -0.03 -19.84
N PHE A 94 -23.98 -0.57 -21.06
CA PHE A 94 -24.60 0.12 -22.18
C PHE A 94 -26.13 0.10 -22.03
N SER A 95 -26.73 1.29 -22.01
CA SER A 95 -28.17 1.45 -22.13
C SER A 95 -28.56 1.69 -23.60
N VAL A 96 -29.61 1.02 -24.06
CA VAL A 96 -30.17 1.26 -25.39
C VAL A 96 -30.93 2.60 -25.35
N VAL A 97 -30.50 3.57 -26.16
CA VAL A 97 -31.18 4.86 -26.27
C VAL A 97 -32.39 4.72 -27.17
N ASP A 98 -33.58 4.91 -26.62
CA ASP A 98 -34.81 4.98 -27.39
C ASP A 98 -34.82 6.29 -28.22
N SER A 99 -34.94 6.15 -29.55
CA SER A 99 -35.01 7.27 -30.50
C SER A 99 -36.44 7.71 -30.79
N ALA A 100 -37.44 7.14 -30.09
CA ALA A 100 -38.81 7.63 -30.14
C ALA A 100 -38.90 9.05 -29.55
N ALA A 101 -39.41 9.99 -30.36
CA ALA A 101 -39.61 11.38 -29.97
C ALA A 101 -40.37 11.49 -28.63
N LYS A 102 -39.71 12.08 -27.63
CA LYS A 102 -40.26 12.32 -26.29
C LYS A 102 -41.57 13.11 -26.38
N ALA A 103 -42.69 12.47 -26.08
CA ALA A 103 -43.93 13.17 -25.78
C ALA A 103 -43.78 13.93 -24.45
N ALA A 104 -44.13 15.22 -24.46
CA ALA A 104 -43.94 16.15 -23.36
C ALA A 104 -44.59 15.68 -22.03
N PRO A 105 -43.98 15.95 -20.86
CA PRO A 105 -44.53 15.57 -19.57
C PRO A 105 -45.76 16.43 -19.24
N LYS A 106 -46.92 15.79 -19.10
CA LYS A 106 -48.10 16.45 -18.53
C LYS A 106 -47.95 16.52 -17.01
N ASN A 107 -47.82 17.74 -16.51
CA ASN A 107 -48.06 18.11 -15.13
C ASN A 107 -49.42 17.57 -14.65
N ALA A 108 -49.41 16.76 -13.59
CA ALA A 108 -50.57 16.55 -12.73
C ALA A 108 -50.07 16.42 -11.29
N GLY A 109 -50.23 17.50 -10.53
CA GLY A 109 -49.95 17.51 -9.09
C GLY A 109 -50.95 16.67 -8.30
N GLY A 110 -50.52 16.18 -7.14
CA GLY A 110 -51.43 15.51 -6.22
C GLY A 110 -50.76 14.67 -5.15
N ARG A 111 -50.50 15.31 -4.00
CA ARG A 111 -50.56 14.78 -2.62
C ARG A 111 -50.27 13.29 -2.38
N GLY A 112 -49.22 13.07 -1.57
CA GLY A 112 -49.28 12.35 -0.29
C GLY A 112 -49.95 10.96 -0.27
N GLY A 113 -49.14 9.93 -0.04
CA GLY A 113 -49.69 8.64 0.33
C GLY A 113 -48.67 7.53 0.25
N SER A 114 -48.03 7.24 1.38
CA SER A 114 -47.64 5.87 1.72
C SER A 114 -48.78 4.93 1.34
N GLN A 115 -48.47 3.85 0.62
CA GLN A 115 -49.04 2.52 0.86
C GLN A 115 -48.32 1.47 0.00
N HIS A 116 -47.73 0.53 0.71
CA HIS A 116 -47.54 -0.87 0.35
C HIS A 116 -48.50 -1.37 -0.74
N THR A 117 -47.94 -1.98 -1.79
CA THR A 117 -48.70 -2.90 -2.64
C THR A 117 -48.10 -4.30 -2.49
N ILE A 118 -48.69 -5.04 -1.54
CA ILE A 118 -48.60 -6.49 -1.44
C ILE A 118 -49.49 -7.06 -2.56
N LEU A 119 -48.88 -7.76 -3.52
CA LEU A 119 -49.59 -8.60 -4.48
C LEU A 119 -49.58 -10.06 -4.03
N LYS A 120 -50.73 -10.45 -3.46
CA LYS A 120 -51.54 -11.66 -3.66
C LYS A 120 -50.87 -12.94 -4.19
N SER A 121 -51.10 -14.04 -3.46
CA SER A 121 -51.71 -15.32 -3.93
C SER A 121 -51.56 -16.39 -2.83
N ARG A 122 -52.50 -16.59 -1.90
CA ARG A 122 -53.73 -17.42 -1.97
C ARG A 122 -53.57 -18.86 -2.52
N ARG A 123 -53.38 -19.82 -1.62
CA ARG A 123 -53.87 -21.23 -1.62
C ARG A 123 -53.65 -21.71 -0.17
N GLY A 124 -54.56 -22.22 0.63
CA GLY A 124 -55.92 -22.74 0.54
C GLY A 124 -56.11 -23.58 1.82
N GLY A 125 -57.32 -23.65 2.38
CA GLY A 125 -57.66 -24.50 3.53
C GLY A 125 -57.75 -23.71 4.84
N ALA A 126 -58.92 -23.22 5.24
CA ALA A 126 -60.04 -23.94 5.88
C ALA A 126 -59.78 -24.22 7.38
N GLY A 127 -60.61 -23.61 8.23
CA GLY A 127 -60.83 -24.06 9.61
C GLY A 127 -60.94 -22.95 10.66
N ALA A 128 -62.19 -22.64 11.04
CA ALA A 128 -62.63 -22.12 12.35
C ALA A 128 -62.14 -20.71 12.79
N ALA A 129 -62.98 -19.66 12.86
CA ALA A 129 -63.96 -19.41 13.94
C ALA A 129 -63.36 -19.74 15.33
N GLY A 130 -63.13 -18.84 16.28
CA GLY A 130 -63.66 -17.53 16.61
C GLY A 130 -63.32 -17.28 18.10
N GLY A 131 -63.55 -16.06 18.60
CA GLY A 131 -63.53 -15.73 20.03
C GLY A 131 -62.26 -15.01 20.49
N ARG A 132 -62.26 -13.68 20.63
CA ARG A 132 -62.64 -12.89 21.83
C ARG A 132 -61.87 -13.27 23.13
N GLY A 133 -61.01 -12.34 23.55
CA GLY A 133 -61.14 -11.69 24.86
C GLY A 133 -60.15 -12.06 25.98
N GLY A 134 -59.64 -11.01 26.66
CA GLY A 134 -59.14 -10.99 28.05
C GLY A 134 -57.71 -11.52 28.23
N SER A 135 -56.69 -10.72 28.55
CA SER A 135 -56.44 -9.83 29.69
C SER A 135 -56.24 -10.54 31.05
N PHE A 136 -55.23 -10.02 31.78
CA PHE A 136 -54.78 -10.29 33.16
C PHE A 136 -53.89 -11.53 33.38
N GLN A 137 -52.60 -11.40 33.72
CA GLN A 137 -51.91 -10.76 34.86
C GLN A 137 -51.73 -11.73 36.05
N SER A 138 -50.46 -11.86 36.46
CA SER A 138 -49.97 -12.02 37.84
C SER A 138 -49.29 -13.34 38.24
N GLN A 139 -48.09 -13.12 38.78
CA GLN A 139 -47.45 -13.77 39.94
C GLN A 139 -46.71 -15.10 39.84
N ARG A 140 -45.37 -14.93 39.85
CA ARG A 140 -44.40 -15.37 40.88
C ARG A 140 -44.61 -16.74 41.54
N GLY A 141 -43.63 -17.61 41.34
CA GLY A 141 -43.27 -18.72 42.22
C GLY A 141 -41.84 -19.17 41.92
N HIS A 142 -41.03 -19.33 42.97
CA HIS A 142 -39.56 -19.43 42.95
C HIS A 142 -39.12 -20.87 43.28
N HIS A 143 -37.99 -21.30 42.71
CA HIS A 143 -37.05 -22.35 43.18
C HIS A 143 -37.49 -23.83 43.22
N GLN A 144 -36.81 -24.70 42.44
CA GLN A 144 -35.65 -25.51 42.87
C GLN A 144 -35.55 -26.85 42.09
N GLY A 145 -34.46 -27.03 41.34
CA GLY A 145 -33.61 -28.23 41.40
C GLY A 145 -34.00 -29.54 40.69
N GLN A 146 -33.05 -30.01 39.86
CA GLN A 146 -32.81 -31.38 39.34
C GLN A 146 -33.71 -31.89 38.20
N GLY A 147 -33.21 -32.32 37.03
CA GLY A 147 -31.83 -32.44 36.55
C GLY A 147 -31.78 -33.13 35.18
N ARG A 148 -30.55 -33.25 34.65
CA ARG A 148 -30.06 -34.04 33.49
C ARG A 148 -30.04 -33.36 32.12
N GLY A 149 -28.82 -33.16 31.62
CA GLY A 149 -28.50 -33.37 30.21
C GLY A 149 -27.47 -32.41 29.60
N GLY A 150 -26.23 -32.87 29.43
CA GLY A 150 -25.39 -32.47 28.28
C GLY A 150 -24.42 -31.31 28.50
N GLN A 151 -23.23 -31.64 29.01
CA GLN A 151 -22.02 -30.84 28.91
C GLN A 151 -21.39 -31.06 27.52
N GLY A 152 -21.23 -30.00 26.73
CA GLY A 152 -20.45 -30.02 25.49
C GLY A 152 -20.77 -28.84 24.56
N GLY A 153 -19.77 -28.03 24.22
CA GLY A 153 -19.83 -27.12 23.07
C GLY A 153 -19.41 -25.69 23.36
N GLY A 154 -18.15 -25.36 23.04
CA GLY A 154 -17.55 -24.04 23.21
C GLY A 154 -18.25 -22.91 22.46
N ARG A 155 -18.24 -21.73 23.07
CA ARG A 155 -18.58 -20.46 22.40
C ARG A 155 -17.28 -19.78 21.99
N GLY A 156 -16.70 -20.32 20.92
CA GLY A 156 -15.66 -19.65 20.15
C GLY A 156 -16.21 -18.37 19.53
N GLN A 157 -15.39 -17.33 19.61
CA GLN A 157 -15.51 -16.07 18.89
C GLN A 157 -15.85 -16.34 17.43
N GLY A 158 -17.07 -15.97 17.03
CA GLY A 158 -17.49 -16.00 15.64
C GLY A 158 -16.72 -14.93 14.89
N PHE A 159 -15.66 -15.35 14.18
CA PHE A 159 -15.18 -14.68 12.98
C PHE A 159 -16.40 -14.38 12.10
N LYS A 160 -16.82 -13.11 12.04
CA LYS A 160 -17.75 -12.65 11.03
C LYS A 160 -17.07 -12.89 9.69
N ARG A 161 -17.49 -13.95 9.00
CA ARG A 161 -17.16 -14.18 7.59
C ARG A 161 -17.57 -12.91 6.82
N PRO A 162 -16.69 -12.33 5.99
CA PRO A 162 -17.06 -11.20 5.14
C PRO A 162 -18.31 -11.56 4.35
N GLY A 163 -19.29 -10.67 4.34
CA GLY A 163 -20.54 -10.91 3.63
C GLY A 163 -20.32 -10.83 2.12
N TRP A 164 -21.24 -11.42 1.35
CA TRP A 164 -21.29 -11.35 -0.12
C TRP A 164 -21.23 -9.90 -0.68
N ARG A 165 -21.48 -8.89 0.15
CA ARG A 165 -21.34 -7.45 -0.19
C ARG A 165 -19.90 -6.95 -0.28
N ASP A 166 -18.92 -7.64 0.29
CA ASP A 166 -17.51 -7.24 0.23
C ASP A 166 -16.79 -7.80 -1.01
N TYR A 167 -17.38 -8.78 -1.71
CA TYR A 167 -16.83 -9.37 -2.94
C TYR A 167 -17.13 -8.52 -4.19
N ASP A 168 -18.14 -7.66 -4.09
CA ASP A 168 -18.71 -6.86 -5.18
C ASP A 168 -18.27 -5.37 -5.11
N LYS A 169 -17.21 -5.07 -4.35
CA LYS A 169 -16.60 -3.74 -4.39
C LYS A 169 -15.70 -3.69 -5.63
N PRO A 170 -16.05 -2.93 -6.69
CA PRO A 170 -15.14 -2.73 -7.81
C PRO A 170 -13.82 -2.22 -7.26
N GLN A 171 -12.72 -2.85 -7.68
CA GLN A 171 -11.38 -2.39 -7.34
C GLN A 171 -11.31 -0.92 -7.75
N LYS A 172 -11.17 -0.01 -6.77
CA LYS A 172 -11.19 1.43 -7.01
C LYS A 172 -10.09 1.73 -8.03
N VAL A 173 -10.48 2.10 -9.25
CA VAL A 173 -9.56 2.47 -10.34
C VAL A 173 -8.76 3.66 -9.84
N ARG A 174 -7.43 3.54 -9.86
CA ARG A 174 -6.53 4.62 -9.46
C ARG A 174 -5.98 5.29 -10.71
N ASP A 175 -5.81 6.60 -10.62
CA ASP A 175 -5.15 7.35 -11.68
C ASP A 175 -3.64 7.18 -11.58
N ALA A 176 -2.94 7.16 -12.70
CA ALA A 176 -1.48 7.12 -12.69
C ALA A 176 -0.91 8.41 -12.05
N SER A 177 0.25 8.32 -11.40
CA SER A 177 0.88 9.51 -10.80
C SER A 177 1.37 10.51 -11.85
N VAL A 178 1.60 10.04 -13.07
CA VAL A 178 1.99 10.81 -14.25
C VAL A 178 1.27 10.26 -15.48
N ASN A 179 0.84 11.17 -16.37
CA ASN A 179 0.20 10.80 -17.62
C ASN A 179 1.26 10.35 -18.63
N ILE A 180 1.12 9.12 -19.14
CA ILE A 180 2.01 8.58 -20.16
C ILE A 180 1.61 9.22 -21.50
N THR A 181 2.58 9.85 -22.17
CA THR A 181 2.39 10.49 -23.48
C THR A 181 2.98 9.64 -24.61
N GLU A 182 2.61 9.94 -25.87
CA GLU A 182 3.07 9.18 -27.05
C GLU A 182 4.60 9.16 -27.24
N GLY A 183 5.31 10.13 -26.64
CA GLY A 183 6.78 10.21 -26.70
C GLY A 183 7.53 9.29 -25.73
N TRP A 184 6.83 8.56 -24.87
CA TRP A 184 7.44 7.69 -23.86
C TRP A 184 7.62 6.28 -24.41
N SER A 185 8.81 5.69 -24.26
CA SER A 185 9.05 4.31 -24.64
C SER A 185 9.24 3.42 -23.43
N LEU A 186 8.45 2.34 -23.35
CA LEU A 186 8.56 1.34 -22.29
C LEU A 186 9.86 0.55 -22.47
N ILE A 187 10.72 0.55 -21.45
CA ILE A 187 11.97 -0.22 -21.41
C ILE A 187 11.73 -1.57 -20.75
N GLN A 188 11.16 -1.53 -19.54
CA GLN A 188 11.01 -2.71 -18.70
C GLN A 188 9.76 -2.61 -17.83
N SER A 189 9.15 -3.75 -17.54
CA SER A 189 8.07 -3.90 -16.57
C SER A 189 8.41 -5.06 -15.65
N ILE A 190 8.46 -4.79 -14.34
CA ILE A 190 8.87 -5.76 -13.32
C ILE A 190 7.70 -5.96 -12.35
N GLY A 191 7.31 -7.22 -12.15
CA GLY A 191 6.22 -7.58 -11.25
C GLY A 191 6.67 -7.63 -9.77
N PHE A 192 5.76 -7.38 -8.83
CA PHE A 192 6.08 -7.49 -7.40
C PHE A 192 6.56 -8.88 -6.99
N ASN A 193 6.09 -9.94 -7.66
CA ASN A 193 6.54 -11.31 -7.43
C ASN A 193 8.03 -11.52 -7.77
N GLU A 194 8.58 -10.72 -8.69
CA GLU A 194 10.01 -10.75 -9.03
C GLU A 194 10.80 -10.01 -7.97
N PHE A 195 10.35 -8.81 -7.58
CA PHE A 195 10.96 -8.04 -6.50
C PHE A 195 11.01 -8.80 -5.16
N GLN A 196 9.98 -9.59 -4.83
CA GLN A 196 9.93 -10.40 -3.60
C GLN A 196 11.00 -11.50 -3.55
N LYS A 197 11.54 -11.93 -4.70
CA LYS A 197 12.58 -12.97 -4.77
C LYS A 197 13.99 -12.42 -4.64
N LEU A 198 14.16 -11.11 -4.78
CA LEU A 198 15.47 -10.47 -4.70
C LEU A 198 15.96 -10.48 -3.26
N SER A 199 17.28 -10.60 -3.09
CA SER A 199 17.93 -10.47 -1.81
C SER A 199 19.37 -10.06 -2.04
N PHE A 200 19.84 -9.05 -1.30
CA PHE A 200 21.22 -8.61 -1.31
C PHE A 200 21.58 -8.16 0.10
N ASP A 201 22.70 -8.66 0.60
CA ASP A 201 23.27 -8.22 1.87
C ASP A 201 24.25 -7.08 1.59
N VAL A 202 24.06 -5.94 2.24
CA VAL A 202 24.92 -4.77 2.06
C VAL A 202 25.64 -4.47 3.37
N ARG A 203 26.90 -4.05 3.25
CA ARG A 203 27.65 -3.55 4.41
C ARG A 203 27.04 -2.24 4.90
N GLN A 204 27.26 -1.95 6.18
CA GLN A 204 26.84 -0.69 6.77
C GLN A 204 27.43 0.48 5.99
N GLY A 205 26.61 1.48 5.70
CA GLY A 205 27.03 2.67 4.95
C GLY A 205 28.07 3.48 5.72
N GLU A 206 29.06 3.99 5.01
CA GLU A 206 30.09 4.86 5.54
C GLU A 206 29.62 6.33 5.44
N SER A 207 29.61 7.05 6.57
CA SER A 207 29.34 8.50 6.55
C SER A 207 30.52 9.21 5.88
N ILE A 208 30.20 10.00 4.85
CA ILE A 208 31.15 10.84 4.11
C ILE A 208 31.23 12.20 4.79
N ASP A 209 30.07 12.77 5.12
CA ASP A 209 29.93 14.13 5.60
C ASP A 209 28.60 14.34 6.30
N SER A 210 28.57 15.24 7.28
CA SER A 210 27.37 15.54 8.07
C SER A 210 27.17 17.04 8.25
N TYR A 211 25.91 17.47 8.24
CA TYR A 211 25.52 18.88 8.20
C TYR A 211 24.29 19.14 9.09
N GLY A 212 24.12 20.40 9.47
CA GLY A 212 23.00 20.87 10.27
C GLY A 212 23.18 20.64 11.77
N SER A 213 22.12 20.93 12.51
CA SER A 213 22.04 20.71 13.94
C SER A 213 20.60 20.33 14.27
N VAL A 214 20.41 19.65 15.40
CA VAL A 214 19.09 19.24 15.86
C VAL A 214 18.86 19.64 17.31
N HIS A 215 17.61 19.95 17.63
CA HIS A 215 17.19 20.19 19.00
C HIS A 215 17.00 18.87 19.77
N TYR A 216 16.96 18.97 21.09
CA TYR A 216 16.72 17.80 21.94
C TYR A 216 15.23 17.47 22.01
N TYR A 217 14.91 16.18 21.85
CA TYR A 217 13.56 15.64 21.95
C TYR A 217 12.97 15.86 23.35
N ASN A 218 11.71 16.32 23.42
CA ASN A 218 10.99 16.62 24.65
C ASN A 218 10.41 15.35 25.30
N ASN A 219 11.30 14.41 25.66
CA ASN A 219 10.91 13.13 26.28
C ASN A 219 10.13 13.32 27.58
N LYS A 220 10.46 14.34 28.40
CA LYS A 220 9.80 14.63 29.67
C LYS A 220 8.30 14.88 29.52
N THR A 221 7.88 15.48 28.41
CA THR A 221 6.47 15.82 28.17
C THR A 221 5.77 14.75 27.35
N LEU A 222 6.43 14.26 26.29
CA LEU A 222 5.81 13.44 25.26
C LEU A 222 5.82 11.94 25.54
N ASP A 223 6.79 11.43 26.32
CA ASP A 223 6.85 10.00 26.65
C ASP A 223 5.93 9.64 27.84
N LYS A 224 5.11 10.58 28.33
CA LYS A 224 4.11 10.31 29.38
C LYS A 224 3.06 9.31 28.87
N PRO A 225 2.50 8.43 29.74
CA PRO A 225 1.48 7.46 29.34
C PRO A 225 0.23 8.05 28.68
N SER A 226 -0.10 9.30 29.03
CA SER A 226 -1.15 10.10 28.42
C SER A 226 -0.60 11.51 28.24
N VAL A 227 -0.49 11.97 26.99
CA VAL A 227 -0.01 13.32 26.67
C VAL A 227 -1.17 14.29 26.57
N ASN A 228 -2.16 13.99 25.70
CA ASN A 228 -3.34 14.83 25.43
C ASN A 228 -3.00 16.33 25.29
N ALA A 229 -1.93 16.63 24.55
CA ALA A 229 -1.49 18.00 24.28
C ALA A 229 -2.07 18.49 22.95
N LYS A 230 -2.41 19.77 22.84
CA LYS A 230 -2.77 20.38 21.56
C LYS A 230 -1.55 20.38 20.65
N LEU A 231 -1.74 20.03 19.37
CA LEU A 231 -0.70 20.21 18.36
C LEU A 231 -0.72 21.68 17.96
N GLU A 232 0.31 22.44 18.33
CA GLU A 232 0.37 23.84 17.97
C GLU A 232 0.90 24.00 16.54
N PRO A 233 0.25 24.83 15.70
CA PRO A 233 0.77 25.15 14.38
C PRO A 233 2.00 26.05 14.54
N LEU A 234 3.19 25.51 14.26
CA LEU A 234 4.45 26.24 14.37
C LEU A 234 4.99 26.51 12.97
N ASP A 235 5.08 27.79 12.62
CA ASP A 235 5.60 28.21 11.33
C ASP A 235 7.11 27.99 11.31
N ARG A 236 7.58 27.04 10.51
CA ARG A 236 8.99 26.68 10.36
C ARG A 236 9.31 26.45 8.90
N ILE A 237 10.45 26.94 8.44
CA ILE A 237 10.93 26.60 7.10
C ILE A 237 11.28 25.11 7.06
N VAL A 238 10.77 24.40 6.05
CA VAL A 238 11.10 23.01 5.77
C VAL A 238 11.62 22.90 4.34
N TYR A 239 12.85 22.42 4.19
CA TYR A 239 13.44 22.17 2.87
C TYR A 239 13.15 20.74 2.43
N ASN A 240 12.56 20.59 1.25
CA ASN A 240 12.17 19.30 0.71
C ASN A 240 12.91 18.97 -0.61
N ILE A 241 14.20 19.26 -0.63
CA ILE A 241 15.06 19.31 -1.83
C ILE A 241 15.32 17.91 -2.39
N SER A 242 15.16 17.78 -3.72
CA SER A 242 15.46 16.54 -4.48
C SER A 242 16.97 16.35 -4.65
N THR A 243 17.38 15.20 -5.18
CA THR A 243 18.79 14.80 -5.27
C THR A 243 19.62 15.70 -6.17
N SER A 244 19.13 16.06 -7.36
CA SER A 244 19.90 16.87 -8.32
C SER A 244 20.03 18.33 -7.89
N ASP A 245 19.11 18.85 -7.08
CA ASP A 245 19.10 20.23 -6.58
C ASP A 245 19.93 20.40 -5.29
N ASP A 246 20.43 19.30 -4.72
CA ASP A 246 21.21 19.31 -3.50
C ASP A 246 22.67 19.70 -3.77
N PRO A 247 23.16 20.83 -3.22
CA PRO A 247 24.50 21.33 -3.49
C PRO A 247 25.61 20.40 -2.97
N VAL A 248 25.36 19.66 -1.88
CA VAL A 248 26.34 18.72 -1.33
C VAL A 248 26.41 17.49 -2.22
N ILE A 249 25.28 16.98 -2.73
CA ILE A 249 25.28 15.89 -3.71
C ILE A 249 26.00 16.30 -5.00
N GLN A 250 25.80 17.53 -5.48
CA GLN A 250 26.53 18.05 -6.63
C GLN A 250 28.04 18.08 -6.39
N GLU A 251 28.48 18.53 -5.21
CA GLU A 251 29.89 18.53 -4.82
C GLU A 251 30.47 17.11 -4.70
N LEU A 252 29.75 16.19 -4.06
CA LEU A 252 30.14 14.78 -3.93
C LEU A 252 30.20 14.08 -5.28
N SER A 253 29.27 14.40 -6.17
CA SER A 253 29.32 13.94 -7.55
C SER A 253 30.56 14.50 -8.27
N ALA A 254 30.85 15.79 -8.18
CA ALA A 254 32.03 16.38 -8.81
C ALA A 254 33.36 15.77 -8.30
N LYS A 255 33.39 15.26 -7.06
CA LYS A 255 34.52 14.55 -6.45
C LYS A 255 34.55 13.03 -6.74
N ASP A 256 33.66 12.53 -7.58
CA ASP A 256 33.51 11.11 -7.91
C ASP A 256 33.31 10.20 -6.67
N ALA A 257 32.59 10.71 -5.66
CA ALA A 257 32.29 9.94 -4.44
C ALA A 257 31.33 8.75 -4.69
N GLY A 258 30.58 8.80 -5.78
CA GLY A 258 29.57 7.81 -6.15
C GLY A 258 29.26 7.80 -7.65
N THR A 259 28.63 6.72 -8.11
CA THR A 259 28.06 6.61 -9.45
C THR A 259 26.54 6.78 -9.44
N VAL A 260 25.90 6.57 -8.29
CA VAL A 260 24.46 6.76 -8.10
C VAL A 260 24.22 7.66 -6.91
N PHE A 261 23.30 8.62 -7.06
CA PHE A 261 22.92 9.57 -6.02
C PHE A 261 21.41 9.54 -5.79
N ALA A 262 21.00 9.60 -4.53
CA ALA A 262 19.59 9.60 -4.13
C ALA A 262 19.39 10.23 -2.74
N THR A 263 18.13 10.45 -2.36
CA THR A 263 17.73 10.72 -0.96
C THR A 263 17.15 9.48 -0.30
N ASP A 264 17.13 9.45 1.03
CA ASP A 264 16.50 8.39 1.82
C ASP A 264 15.01 8.20 1.51
N SER A 265 14.29 9.27 1.15
CA SER A 265 12.87 9.24 0.77
C SER A 265 12.62 8.37 -0.47
N ILE A 266 13.55 8.39 -1.42
CA ILE A 266 13.51 7.62 -2.66
C ILE A 266 13.99 6.19 -2.41
N ILE A 267 15.11 6.02 -1.71
CA ILE A 267 15.64 4.67 -1.43
C ILE A 267 14.70 3.87 -0.52
N SER A 268 14.10 4.49 0.50
CA SER A 268 13.11 3.84 1.36
C SER A 268 11.86 3.39 0.60
N LEU A 269 11.43 4.16 -0.42
CA LEU A 269 10.34 3.77 -1.31
C LEU A 269 10.73 2.54 -2.13
N LEU A 270 11.90 2.53 -2.76
CA LEU A 270 12.40 1.39 -3.53
C LEU A 270 12.54 0.12 -2.66
N MET A 271 13.10 0.24 -1.46
CA MET A 271 13.22 -0.87 -0.51
C MET A 271 11.85 -1.41 -0.06
N CYS A 272 10.81 -0.58 -0.08
CA CYS A 272 9.46 -0.93 0.37
C CYS A 272 8.45 -1.09 -0.79
N VAL A 273 8.92 -1.17 -2.04
CA VAL A 273 8.05 -1.10 -3.23
C VAL A 273 6.89 -2.09 -3.22
N THR A 274 7.14 -3.32 -2.74
CA THR A 274 6.15 -4.41 -2.69
C THR A 274 5.00 -4.16 -1.71
N LYS A 275 5.12 -3.12 -0.87
CA LYS A 275 4.09 -2.70 0.09
C LYS A 275 3.26 -1.52 -0.44
N THR A 276 3.68 -0.89 -1.53
CA THR A 276 3.00 0.30 -2.08
C THR A 276 1.68 -0.09 -2.72
N VAL A 277 0.61 0.66 -2.43
CA VAL A 277 -0.73 0.53 -3.02
C VAL A 277 -1.13 1.81 -3.77
N ASN A 278 -0.55 2.95 -3.43
CA ASN A 278 -0.74 4.18 -4.19
C ASN A 278 0.28 4.31 -5.36
N PRO A 279 -0.11 4.92 -6.49
CA PRO A 279 0.76 5.31 -7.60
C PRO A 279 1.83 6.28 -7.16
N TRP A 280 3.04 6.11 -7.69
CA TRP A 280 4.18 6.97 -7.45
C TRP A 280 5.13 6.90 -8.65
N ASP A 281 5.99 7.91 -8.77
CA ASP A 281 7.00 8.02 -9.81
C ASP A 281 8.33 8.57 -9.25
N ILE A 282 9.42 8.15 -9.88
CA ILE A 282 10.80 8.61 -9.64
C ILE A 282 11.37 9.00 -11.00
N ILE A 283 11.91 10.20 -11.08
CA ILE A 283 12.67 10.68 -12.25
C ILE A 283 14.09 10.14 -12.14
N ILE A 284 14.61 9.62 -13.24
CA ILE A 284 15.97 9.09 -13.30
C ILE A 284 16.71 9.85 -14.38
N THR A 285 17.78 10.53 -14.01
CA THR A 285 18.65 11.24 -14.95
C THR A 285 19.99 10.54 -15.00
N LYS A 286 20.35 10.02 -16.18
CA LYS A 286 21.70 9.52 -16.46
C LYS A 286 22.47 10.57 -17.24
N LYS A 287 23.58 11.04 -16.67
CA LYS A 287 24.49 12.01 -17.27
C LYS A 287 25.93 11.69 -16.90
N ASN A 288 26.81 11.60 -17.90
CA ASN A 288 28.26 11.41 -17.72
C ASN A 288 28.60 10.16 -16.90
N GLY A 289 27.93 9.04 -17.17
CA GLY A 289 28.11 7.78 -16.43
C GLY A 289 27.58 7.80 -14.99
N LYS A 290 26.90 8.86 -14.57
CA LYS A 290 26.30 9.00 -13.23
C LYS A 290 24.78 8.97 -13.31
N VAL A 291 24.16 8.41 -12.28
CA VAL A 291 22.71 8.26 -12.16
C VAL A 291 22.21 9.09 -10.98
N TYR A 292 21.21 9.93 -11.23
CA TYR A 292 20.52 10.73 -10.22
C TYR A 292 19.08 10.23 -10.14
N LEU A 293 18.64 9.86 -8.94
CA LEU A 293 17.25 9.51 -8.67
C LEU A 293 16.57 10.71 -8.02
N ASP A 294 15.61 11.30 -8.71
CA ASP A 294 14.90 12.49 -8.30
C ASP A 294 13.42 12.20 -8.07
N LYS A 295 12.81 13.02 -7.22
CA LYS A 295 11.36 13.07 -7.01
C LYS A 295 10.83 14.37 -7.59
N ARG A 296 9.55 14.39 -7.99
CA ARG A 296 8.88 15.62 -8.40
C ARG A 296 8.49 16.47 -7.20
N GLU A 297 8.69 17.77 -7.32
CA GLU A 297 8.18 18.74 -6.35
C GLU A 297 6.64 18.70 -6.33
N GLY A 298 6.06 18.62 -5.13
CA GLY A 298 4.62 18.46 -4.93
C GLY A 298 4.08 17.09 -5.39
N GLY A 299 4.97 16.15 -5.73
CA GLY A 299 4.60 14.82 -6.18
C GLY A 299 4.20 13.88 -5.03
N PRO A 300 3.84 12.62 -5.34
CA PRO A 300 3.38 11.66 -4.34
C PRO A 300 4.38 11.34 -3.23
N LEU A 301 5.68 11.55 -3.46
CA LEU A 301 6.74 11.30 -2.47
C LEU A 301 6.83 12.40 -1.41
N ASP A 302 6.32 13.60 -1.70
CA ASP A 302 6.30 14.75 -0.78
C ASP A 302 5.14 14.68 0.21
N LEU A 303 4.15 13.84 -0.10
CA LEU A 303 2.94 13.67 0.69
C LEU A 303 2.98 12.38 1.53
N VAL A 304 2.42 12.45 2.73
CA VAL A 304 2.32 11.31 3.65
C VAL A 304 1.00 10.58 3.41
N SER A 305 1.05 9.33 2.92
CA SER A 305 -0.17 8.55 2.67
C SER A 305 -0.93 8.22 3.97
N VAL A 306 -2.25 8.06 3.88
CA VAL A 306 -3.11 7.70 5.01
C VAL A 306 -3.94 6.47 4.64
N ASP A 307 -3.87 5.43 5.46
CA ASP A 307 -4.62 4.18 5.32
C ASP A 307 -4.45 3.49 3.95
N GLU A 308 -3.28 3.67 3.33
CA GLU A 308 -2.92 3.12 2.02
C GLU A 308 -3.11 1.60 1.93
N ASN A 309 -2.81 0.89 3.02
CA ASN A 309 -2.90 -0.57 3.11
C ASN A 309 -4.16 -1.04 3.85
N ALA A 310 -5.09 -0.13 4.18
CA ALA A 310 -6.36 -0.49 4.79
C ALA A 310 -7.27 -1.24 3.79
N ALA A 311 -8.17 -2.07 4.33
CA ALA A 311 -9.13 -2.82 3.51
C ALA A 311 -10.11 -1.89 2.78
N ASP A 312 -10.42 -0.72 3.35
CA ASP A 312 -11.22 0.33 2.72
C ASP A 312 -10.38 1.61 2.66
N ALA A 313 -9.31 1.55 1.87
CA ALA A 313 -8.43 2.69 1.68
C ALA A 313 -9.20 3.91 1.13
N PRO A 314 -8.87 5.13 1.60
CA PRO A 314 -9.35 6.37 0.98
C PRO A 314 -9.02 6.38 -0.52
N ALA A 315 -9.91 6.97 -1.31
CA ALA A 315 -9.69 7.18 -2.73
C ALA A 315 -9.92 8.66 -3.06
N ASP A 316 -9.30 9.12 -4.14
CA ASP A 316 -9.58 10.44 -4.67
C ASP A 316 -11.01 10.47 -5.21
N ALA A 317 -11.80 11.42 -4.71
CA ALA A 317 -13.24 11.43 -4.92
C ALA A 317 -13.58 11.75 -6.38
N THR A 318 -14.22 10.82 -7.10
CA THR A 318 -14.89 11.13 -8.37
C THR A 318 -16.22 11.85 -8.16
N ASP A 319 -16.83 11.68 -6.97
CA ASP A 319 -18.09 12.32 -6.57
C ASP A 319 -17.87 13.36 -5.46
N SER A 320 -18.26 14.60 -5.75
CA SER A 320 -18.08 15.86 -5.02
C SER A 320 -18.62 15.98 -3.58
N LYS A 321 -18.94 14.88 -2.89
CA LYS A 321 -19.60 14.92 -1.56
C LYS A 321 -18.67 14.75 -0.36
N ASP A 322 -17.50 14.14 -0.51
CA ASP A 322 -16.53 13.98 0.59
C ASP A 322 -15.17 14.58 0.20
N THR A 323 -15.09 15.90 0.26
CA THR A 323 -13.88 16.67 -0.05
C THR A 323 -12.86 16.65 1.09
N LEU A 324 -13.29 16.30 2.31
CA LEU A 324 -12.44 16.36 3.50
C LEU A 324 -11.60 15.09 3.69
N ASN A 325 -12.20 13.92 3.41
CA ASN A 325 -11.58 12.63 3.68
C ASN A 325 -11.22 11.84 2.40
N ASN A 326 -11.04 12.53 1.28
CA ASN A 326 -10.43 11.91 0.10
C ASN A 326 -8.93 11.69 0.31
N ALA A 327 -8.31 10.82 -0.50
CA ALA A 327 -6.92 10.41 -0.30
C ALA A 327 -5.94 11.60 -0.34
N THR A 328 -6.11 12.49 -1.32
CA THR A 328 -5.27 13.69 -1.49
C THR A 328 -5.38 14.66 -0.29
N ALA A 329 -6.59 15.00 0.16
CA ALA A 329 -6.82 15.91 1.29
C ALA A 329 -6.26 15.34 2.60
N LEU A 330 -6.44 14.04 2.83
CA LEU A 330 -5.85 13.35 3.98
C LEU A 330 -4.32 13.34 3.92
N ALA A 331 -3.74 13.23 2.72
CA ALA A 331 -2.29 13.24 2.55
C ALA A 331 -1.70 14.62 2.87
N TYR A 332 -2.33 15.71 2.40
CA TYR A 332 -1.96 17.08 2.79
C TYR A 332 -2.06 17.31 4.30
N GLU A 333 -3.17 16.88 4.92
CA GLU A 333 -3.34 16.98 6.37
C GLU A 333 -2.26 16.17 7.12
N ALA A 334 -1.96 14.94 6.68
CA ALA A 334 -0.95 14.10 7.32
C ALA A 334 0.46 14.69 7.20
N THR A 335 0.81 15.28 6.05
CA THR A 335 2.08 16.00 5.87
C THR A 335 2.15 17.22 6.81
N TYR A 336 1.08 18.01 6.87
CA TYR A 336 0.97 19.14 7.79
C TYR A 336 1.13 18.72 9.26
N ILE A 337 0.47 17.62 9.66
CA ILE A 337 0.60 17.05 11.01
C ILE A 337 2.04 16.61 11.27
N ASN A 338 2.72 15.98 10.31
CA ASN A 338 4.09 15.52 10.50
C ASN A 338 5.07 16.67 10.70
N GLN A 339 4.98 17.73 9.89
CA GLN A 339 5.82 18.92 10.03
C GLN A 339 5.62 19.59 11.40
N ASN A 340 4.36 19.84 11.78
CA ASN A 340 4.05 20.46 13.06
C ASN A 340 4.41 19.55 14.24
N PHE A 341 4.21 18.24 14.13
CA PHE A 341 4.58 17.32 15.20
C PHE A 341 6.09 17.31 15.42
N ASN A 342 6.89 17.36 14.34
CA ASN A 342 8.35 17.47 14.44
C ASN A 342 8.77 18.72 15.22
N ALA A 343 8.19 19.88 14.88
CA ALA A 343 8.43 21.14 15.61
C ALA A 343 7.98 21.07 17.08
N ASN A 344 6.82 20.47 17.38
CA ASN A 344 6.32 20.30 18.75
C ASN A 344 7.07 19.21 19.54
N ALA A 345 7.81 18.33 18.86
CA ALA A 345 8.47 17.18 19.48
C ALA A 345 9.77 17.55 20.19
N VAL A 346 10.33 18.72 19.91
CA VAL A 346 11.63 19.16 20.39
C VAL A 346 11.53 20.32 21.37
N ILE A 347 12.60 20.52 22.14
CA ILE A 347 12.76 21.70 22.99
C ILE A 347 13.68 22.67 22.26
N GLU A 348 13.09 23.71 21.67
CA GLU A 348 13.87 24.79 21.08
C GLU A 348 14.58 25.57 22.18
N SER A 349 15.89 25.38 22.24
CA SER A 349 16.78 26.03 23.18
C SER A 349 18.12 26.29 22.50
N SER A 350 18.98 27.09 23.13
CA SER A 350 20.35 27.30 22.66
C SER A 350 21.20 26.04 22.68
N GLU A 351 20.76 24.99 23.39
CA GLU A 351 21.46 23.71 23.44
C GLU A 351 20.96 22.80 22.31
N THR A 352 21.83 22.58 21.31
CA THR A 352 21.59 21.70 20.17
C THR A 352 22.64 20.58 20.13
N TYR A 353 22.35 19.53 19.36
CA TYR A 353 23.37 18.58 18.91
C TYR A 353 23.84 19.01 17.53
N ASP A 354 25.13 19.31 17.39
CA ASP A 354 25.75 19.84 16.18
C ASP A 354 26.44 18.71 15.39
N PHE A 355 26.18 18.65 14.08
CA PHE A 355 26.82 17.69 13.17
C PHE A 355 28.13 18.23 12.57
N GLY A 356 28.52 19.46 12.94
CA GLY A 356 29.84 20.05 12.66
C GLY A 356 29.87 21.01 11.48
N LYS A 357 28.91 20.92 10.55
CA LYS A 357 28.73 21.86 9.44
C LYS A 357 27.33 22.48 9.48
N PRO A 358 27.14 23.72 8.99
CA PRO A 358 25.83 24.36 8.97
C PRO A 358 24.86 23.62 8.04
N ASN A 359 23.56 23.89 8.15
CA ASN A 359 22.57 23.37 7.21
C ASN A 359 22.92 23.84 5.78
N PRO A 360 22.98 22.94 4.78
CA PRO A 360 23.45 23.27 3.43
C PRO A 360 22.41 24.03 2.58
N PHE A 361 21.17 24.13 3.06
CA PHE A 361 20.02 24.71 2.35
C PHE A 361 19.58 26.04 2.96
N TYR A 362 19.87 26.26 4.24
CA TYR A 362 19.44 27.44 4.97
C TYR A 362 20.41 28.60 4.73
N SER A 363 19.98 29.56 3.93
CA SER A 363 20.83 30.65 3.46
C SER A 363 21.02 31.75 4.51
N GLU A 364 22.04 32.60 4.33
CA GLU A 364 22.19 33.83 5.13
C GLU A 364 21.01 34.81 4.92
N GLU A 365 20.27 34.71 3.82
CA GLU A 365 19.11 35.55 3.55
C GLU A 365 17.91 35.13 4.40
N ASP A 366 17.65 33.83 4.49
CA ASP A 366 16.59 33.27 5.35
C ASP A 366 16.87 33.61 6.83
N GLN A 367 18.15 33.54 7.23
CA GLN A 367 18.61 33.98 8.55
C GLN A 367 18.33 35.46 8.82
N LYS A 368 18.53 36.33 7.81
CA LYS A 368 18.25 37.78 7.93
C LYS A 368 16.75 38.07 8.02
N GLN A 369 15.91 37.24 7.41
CA GLN A 369 14.46 37.33 7.49
C GLN A 369 13.88 36.84 8.82
N SER A 370 14.72 36.28 9.71
CA SER A 370 14.33 35.74 11.02
C SER A 370 13.26 34.65 10.95
N GLU A 371 13.19 33.93 9.83
CA GLU A 371 12.27 32.82 9.66
C GLU A 371 12.86 31.57 10.35
N PRO A 372 12.21 31.02 11.39
CA PRO A 372 12.78 29.92 12.16
C PRO A 372 12.80 28.63 11.33
N LEU A 373 13.97 28.00 11.24
CA LEU A 373 14.17 26.73 10.54
C LEU A 373 13.63 25.54 11.36
N LEU A 374 12.98 24.58 10.72
CA LEU A 374 12.82 23.25 11.30
C LEU A 374 14.17 22.52 11.24
N ALA A 375 14.87 22.48 12.37
CA ALA A 375 16.24 22.02 12.43
C ALA A 375 16.35 20.50 12.19
N HIS A 376 17.13 20.12 11.17
CA HIS A 376 17.43 18.73 10.82
C HIS A 376 18.94 18.52 10.72
N GLY A 377 19.38 17.30 11.01
CA GLY A 377 20.72 16.81 10.73
C GLY A 377 20.71 16.02 9.43
N TYR A 378 21.63 16.32 8.52
CA TYR A 378 21.81 15.61 7.25
C TYR A 378 23.11 14.82 7.29
N ASP A 379 23.06 13.54 6.96
CA ASP A 379 24.23 12.67 6.86
C ASP A 379 24.28 12.02 5.48
N TYR A 380 25.39 12.21 4.78
CA TYR A 380 25.63 11.70 3.43
C TYR A 380 26.40 10.39 3.52
N LYS A 381 25.74 9.27 3.23
CA LYS A 381 26.30 7.94 3.39
C LYS A 381 26.57 7.27 2.07
N LYS A 382 27.71 6.58 1.98
CA LYS A 382 28.12 5.76 0.84
C LYS A 382 27.87 4.29 1.13
N PHE A 383 27.23 3.61 0.18
CA PHE A 383 27.00 2.17 0.19
C PHE A 383 27.63 1.55 -1.06
N ASN A 384 28.42 0.50 -0.89
CA ASN A 384 28.96 -0.26 -2.00
C ASN A 384 28.04 -1.42 -2.35
N LEU A 385 27.54 -1.44 -3.59
CA LEU A 385 26.60 -2.44 -4.11
C LEU A 385 27.25 -3.50 -5.01
N ALA A 386 28.59 -3.55 -5.12
CA ALA A 386 29.30 -4.61 -5.83
C ALA A 386 28.98 -6.00 -5.27
N ASN A 387 28.98 -7.07 -6.09
CA ASN A 387 28.71 -8.43 -5.58
C ASN A 387 29.85 -8.92 -4.71
N ASN A 388 31.09 -8.61 -5.14
CA ASN A 388 32.32 -9.05 -4.51
C ASN A 388 33.28 -7.87 -4.38
N VAL A 389 34.24 -7.99 -3.46
CA VAL A 389 35.27 -6.95 -3.22
C VAL A 389 36.21 -6.77 -4.41
N GLU A 390 36.27 -7.78 -5.29
CA GLU A 390 37.12 -7.79 -6.50
C GLU A 390 36.46 -7.09 -7.71
N GLU A 391 35.14 -6.87 -7.67
CA GLU A 391 34.42 -6.14 -8.72
C GLU A 391 34.58 -4.63 -8.52
N GLU A 392 34.45 -3.86 -9.61
CA GLU A 392 34.43 -2.41 -9.51
C GLU A 392 33.29 -1.93 -8.59
N PRO A 393 33.57 -1.00 -7.65
CA PRO A 393 32.59 -0.60 -6.65
C PRO A 393 31.45 0.18 -7.30
N ILE A 394 30.21 -0.27 -7.06
CA ILE A 394 29.01 0.50 -7.40
C ILE A 394 28.65 1.31 -6.16
N ASN A 395 29.14 2.55 -6.11
CA ASN A 395 28.95 3.44 -4.96
C ASN A 395 27.63 4.21 -5.08
N LEU A 396 26.67 3.87 -4.23
CA LEU A 396 25.43 4.61 -4.03
C LEU A 396 25.61 5.60 -2.87
N VAL A 397 25.41 6.88 -3.13
CA VAL A 397 25.42 7.95 -2.12
C VAL A 397 23.99 8.35 -1.80
N ILE A 398 23.67 8.34 -0.50
CA ILE A 398 22.33 8.63 0.02
C ILE A 398 22.41 9.78 1.02
N ARG A 399 21.63 10.85 0.82
CA ARG A 399 21.35 11.83 1.89
C ARG A 399 20.30 11.25 2.84
N THR A 400 20.62 11.24 4.12
CA THR A 400 19.75 10.76 5.20
C THR A 400 19.48 11.84 6.23
N GLU A 401 18.34 11.77 6.92
CA GLU A 401 17.87 12.84 7.80
C GLU A 401 17.65 12.36 9.25
N ILE A 402 18.08 13.19 10.21
CA ILE A 402 17.84 13.04 11.66
C ILE A 402 17.03 14.23 12.14
N ASP A 403 15.99 13.95 12.94
CA ASP A 403 15.01 14.95 13.39
C ASP A 403 15.37 15.54 14.76
N ALA A 404 15.95 14.75 15.67
CA ALA A 404 16.23 15.18 17.03
C ALA A 404 17.38 14.41 17.67
N ALA A 405 17.87 14.93 18.80
CA ALA A 405 18.78 14.23 19.71
C ALA A 405 18.09 13.93 21.04
N GLN A 406 18.49 12.88 21.75
CA GLN A 406 17.99 12.57 23.09
C GLN A 406 19.16 12.26 24.03
N LYS A 407 19.25 12.99 25.14
CA LYS A 407 20.20 12.68 26.21
C LYS A 407 19.71 11.48 27.00
N ASN A 408 20.55 10.46 27.09
CA ASN A 408 20.31 9.27 27.89
C ASN A 408 20.75 9.49 29.34
N LEU A 409 20.23 8.67 30.25
CA LEU A 409 20.57 8.73 31.68
C LEU A 409 22.07 8.52 31.96
N ASN A 410 22.76 7.80 31.06
CA ASN A 410 24.20 7.55 31.14
C ASN A 410 25.07 8.68 30.54
N GLY A 411 24.47 9.78 30.09
CA GLY A 411 25.16 10.91 29.47
C GLY A 411 25.46 10.75 27.97
N SER A 412 25.21 9.58 27.37
CA SER A 412 25.29 9.43 25.91
C SER A 412 24.14 10.14 25.20
N VAL A 413 24.35 10.51 23.94
CA VAL A 413 23.31 11.09 23.09
C VAL A 413 22.85 10.02 22.09
N SER A 414 21.54 9.83 22.00
CA SER A 414 20.90 9.01 20.98
C SER A 414 20.32 9.91 19.89
N LEU A 415 20.58 9.56 18.63
CA LEU A 415 19.95 10.20 17.49
C LEU A 415 18.54 9.66 17.31
N VAL A 416 17.60 10.54 16.99
CA VAL A 416 16.17 10.26 16.98
C VAL A 416 15.54 10.73 15.68
N THR A 417 14.72 9.88 15.10
CA THR A 417 13.77 10.27 14.03
C THR A 417 12.37 10.40 14.62
N VAL A 418 11.60 11.37 14.15
CA VAL A 418 10.31 11.76 14.70
C VAL A 418 9.29 11.77 13.56
N LYS A 419 8.24 10.95 13.69
CA LYS A 419 7.16 10.83 12.69
C LYS A 419 5.80 10.83 13.40
N ALA A 420 4.71 11.10 12.67
CA ALA A 420 3.36 11.16 13.23
C ALA A 420 2.35 10.36 12.40
N LEU A 421 1.61 9.48 13.08
CA LEU A 421 0.37 8.87 12.59
C LEU A 421 -0.83 9.76 12.96
N ASN A 422 -1.85 9.76 12.11
CA ASN A 422 -3.02 10.61 12.24
C ASN A 422 -4.34 9.82 12.24
N GLU A 423 -5.26 10.15 13.15
CA GLU A 423 -6.63 9.64 13.20
C GLU A 423 -7.62 10.71 12.71
N TYR A 424 -8.38 10.39 11.67
CA TYR A 424 -9.41 11.27 11.08
C TYR A 424 -10.85 10.76 11.26
N GLY A 425 -11.03 9.54 11.77
CA GLY A 425 -12.33 8.91 12.05
C GLY A 425 -12.77 7.83 11.06
N GLY A 426 -12.08 7.70 9.92
CA GLY A 426 -12.34 6.66 8.93
C GLY A 426 -13.78 6.69 8.40
N SER A 427 -14.24 5.55 7.88
CA SER A 427 -15.63 5.37 7.41
C SER A 427 -16.68 5.45 8.51
N THR A 428 -16.29 5.29 9.77
CA THR A 428 -17.18 5.37 10.93
C THR A 428 -17.43 6.79 11.42
N GLY A 429 -16.55 7.73 11.06
CA GLY A 429 -16.52 9.08 11.60
C GLY A 429 -16.26 9.13 13.12
N ALA A 430 -15.78 8.05 13.74
CA ALA A 430 -15.54 7.96 15.17
C ALA A 430 -14.05 8.10 15.49
N LEU A 431 -13.72 9.01 16.40
CA LEU A 431 -12.38 9.16 16.96
C LEU A 431 -12.30 8.37 18.27
N GLU A 432 -11.49 7.30 18.28
CA GLU A 432 -11.41 6.38 19.41
C GLU A 432 -10.08 6.48 20.16
N TRP A 433 -9.01 6.97 19.54
CA TRP A 433 -7.67 6.94 20.14
C TRP A 433 -7.66 7.65 21.49
N LYS A 434 -8.21 8.86 21.60
CA LYS A 434 -8.21 9.63 22.85
C LYS A 434 -8.71 8.84 24.08
N ASN A 435 -9.76 8.04 23.90
CA ASN A 435 -10.36 7.28 25.00
C ASN A 435 -9.72 5.90 25.20
N ARG A 436 -9.10 5.35 24.15
CA ARG A 436 -8.60 3.97 24.13
C ARG A 436 -7.08 3.85 24.19
N PHE A 437 -6.33 4.94 23.98
CA PHE A 437 -4.87 4.88 23.81
C PHE A 437 -4.13 4.34 25.04
N VAL A 438 -4.62 4.65 26.24
CA VAL A 438 -3.99 4.14 27.49
C VAL A 438 -4.30 2.66 27.69
N ASN A 439 -5.56 2.24 27.49
CA ASN A 439 -6.02 0.89 27.85
C ASN A 439 -5.87 -0.14 26.72
N ALA A 440 -5.80 0.32 25.46
CA ALA A 440 -5.77 -0.52 24.26
C ALA A 440 -4.66 -0.11 23.28
N ARG A 441 -3.56 0.46 23.79
CA ARG A 441 -2.43 0.94 22.99
C ARG A 441 -1.95 -0.08 21.97
N GLY A 442 -1.73 -1.33 22.40
CA GLY A 442 -1.21 -2.39 21.53
C GLY A 442 -2.15 -2.71 20.37
N ALA A 443 -3.47 -2.63 20.57
CA ALA A 443 -4.44 -2.87 19.50
C ALA A 443 -4.46 -1.72 18.49
N ILE A 444 -4.36 -0.46 18.96
CA ILE A 444 -4.26 0.72 18.08
C ILE A 444 -2.98 0.63 17.25
N VAL A 445 -1.83 0.40 17.89
CA VAL A 445 -0.53 0.28 17.21
C VAL A 445 -0.57 -0.84 16.16
N ALA A 446 -1.12 -2.01 16.49
CA ALA A 446 -1.22 -3.13 15.55
C ALA A 446 -2.15 -2.82 14.37
N ALA A 447 -3.26 -2.11 14.59
CA ALA A 447 -4.15 -1.67 13.52
C ALA A 447 -3.43 -0.69 12.59
N GLU A 448 -2.71 0.28 13.14
CA GLU A 448 -1.94 1.25 12.35
C GLU A 448 -0.79 0.62 11.58
N MET A 449 -0.05 -0.32 12.19
CA MET A 449 0.99 -1.09 11.49
C MET A 449 0.45 -1.84 10.28
N LYS A 450 -0.84 -2.25 10.31
CA LYS A 450 -1.49 -2.92 9.20
C LYS A 450 -2.00 -1.94 8.14
N ASN A 451 -2.75 -0.91 8.55
CA ASN A 451 -3.40 0.04 7.65
C ASN A 451 -2.40 0.98 6.96
N ASN A 452 -1.28 1.25 7.63
CA ASN A 452 -0.24 2.18 7.20
C ASN A 452 1.12 1.47 7.01
N LEU A 453 1.09 0.19 6.60
CA LEU A 453 2.28 -0.67 6.51
C LEU A 453 3.38 -0.09 5.62
N CYS A 454 3.03 0.44 4.44
CA CYS A 454 3.94 1.08 3.50
C CYS A 454 4.63 2.28 4.15
N LYS A 455 3.85 3.22 4.69
CA LYS A 455 4.31 4.42 5.39
C LYS A 455 5.26 4.09 6.55
N ILE A 456 4.85 3.19 7.44
CA ILE A 456 5.66 2.80 8.60
C ILE A 456 6.94 2.07 8.16
N SER A 457 6.86 1.22 7.14
CA SER A 457 8.05 0.54 6.59
C SER A 457 9.05 1.54 6.01
N ARG A 458 8.58 2.53 5.23
CA ARG A 458 9.44 3.58 4.66
C ARG A 458 10.13 4.38 5.76
N TRP A 459 9.37 4.85 6.75
CA TRP A 459 9.96 5.57 7.88
C TRP A 459 10.98 4.72 8.65
N THR A 460 10.68 3.44 8.88
CA THR A 460 11.62 2.52 9.53
C THR A 460 12.92 2.38 8.74
N VAL A 461 12.83 2.26 7.41
CA VAL A 461 14.02 2.24 6.53
C VAL A 461 14.79 3.56 6.61
N GLN A 462 14.12 4.71 6.53
CA GLN A 462 14.77 6.02 6.66
C GLN A 462 15.55 6.13 7.98
N SER A 463 14.93 5.74 9.10
CA SER A 463 15.58 5.73 10.42
C SER A 463 16.81 4.81 10.46
N ILE A 464 16.74 3.64 9.82
CA ILE A 464 17.87 2.70 9.73
C ILE A 464 19.00 3.28 8.87
N LEU A 465 18.67 3.81 7.69
CA LEU A 465 19.64 4.43 6.79
C LEU A 465 20.33 5.62 7.48
N ALA A 466 19.59 6.47 8.17
CA ALA A 466 20.11 7.60 8.94
C ALA A 466 20.95 7.15 10.14
N GLY A 467 20.83 5.90 10.60
CA GLY A 467 21.55 5.40 11.78
C GLY A 467 20.96 5.93 13.09
N ALA A 468 19.66 6.24 13.09
CA ALA A 468 18.95 6.68 14.29
C ALA A 468 18.89 5.55 15.33
N ASN A 469 19.15 5.88 16.59
CA ASN A 469 19.03 4.93 17.68
C ASN A 469 17.56 4.69 18.04
N LEU A 470 16.74 5.73 17.94
CA LEU A 470 15.31 5.68 18.26
C LEU A 470 14.47 6.27 17.13
N MET A 471 13.31 5.67 16.92
CA MET A 471 12.23 6.22 16.11
C MET A 471 11.05 6.50 17.04
N LYS A 472 10.61 7.76 17.08
CA LYS A 472 9.46 8.24 17.85
C LYS A 472 8.28 8.43 16.91
N ILE A 473 7.17 7.74 17.19
CA ILE A 473 5.92 7.84 16.43
C ILE A 473 4.85 8.46 17.31
N GLY A 474 4.46 9.69 16.97
CA GLY A 474 3.32 10.37 17.58
C GLY A 474 1.99 9.84 17.06
N PHE A 475 1.01 9.74 17.95
CA PHE A 475 -0.38 9.44 17.63
C PHE A 475 -1.18 10.73 17.78
N VAL A 476 -1.52 11.32 16.65
CA VAL A 476 -2.23 12.59 16.57
C VAL A 476 -3.65 12.32 16.12
N SER A 477 -4.65 12.89 16.79
CA SER A 477 -6.06 12.74 16.40
C SER A 477 -6.65 14.11 16.14
N ARG A 478 -7.58 14.22 15.18
CA ARG A 478 -8.41 15.43 15.05
C ARG A 478 -9.14 15.70 16.37
N VAL A 479 -9.49 16.95 16.65
CA VAL A 479 -10.35 17.27 17.80
C VAL A 479 -11.81 16.91 17.49
N ASN A 480 -12.23 17.13 16.24
CA ASN A 480 -13.55 16.80 15.73
C ASN A 480 -13.36 16.07 14.39
N PRO A 481 -13.98 14.91 14.15
CA PRO A 481 -13.81 14.15 12.90
C PRO A 481 -14.19 14.96 11.64
N LYS A 482 -15.03 15.98 11.77
CA LYS A 482 -15.48 16.85 10.67
C LYS A 482 -14.64 18.11 10.47
N ASP A 483 -13.55 18.27 11.22
CA ASP A 483 -12.69 19.44 11.19
C ASP A 483 -11.22 19.01 11.22
N ASN A 484 -10.50 19.31 10.14
CA ASN A 484 -9.08 18.98 9.96
C ASN A 484 -8.13 20.12 10.38
N THR A 485 -8.61 21.16 11.07
CA THR A 485 -7.78 22.32 11.45
C THR A 485 -7.22 22.24 12.87
N GLN A 486 -7.79 21.37 13.72
CA GLN A 486 -7.40 21.24 15.12
C GLN A 486 -7.07 19.79 15.45
N HIS A 487 -5.88 19.58 16.01
CA HIS A 487 -5.38 18.24 16.36
C HIS A 487 -4.85 18.17 17.79
N THR A 488 -4.88 16.97 18.35
CA THR A 488 -4.36 16.65 19.68
C THR A 488 -3.37 15.49 19.60
N ILE A 489 -2.19 15.67 20.18
CA ILE A 489 -1.20 14.63 20.42
C ILE A 489 -1.70 13.76 21.58
N ILE A 490 -2.11 12.54 21.26
CA ILE A 490 -2.68 11.59 22.24
C ILE A 490 -1.55 10.91 23.02
N GLY A 491 -0.51 10.48 22.32
CA GLY A 491 0.68 9.90 22.92
C GLY A 491 1.76 9.58 21.89
N VAL A 492 2.92 9.13 22.38
CA VAL A 492 4.07 8.78 21.56
C VAL A 492 4.54 7.37 21.91
N ILE A 493 4.94 6.60 20.90
CA ILE A 493 5.71 5.37 21.09
C ILE A 493 7.13 5.59 20.60
N GLY A 494 8.10 5.03 21.31
CA GLY A 494 9.49 4.98 20.88
C GLY A 494 9.93 3.54 20.70
N GLN A 495 10.58 3.24 19.58
CA GLN A 495 11.21 1.94 19.33
C GLN A 495 12.56 2.12 18.65
N GLU A 496 13.44 1.14 18.81
CA GLU A 496 14.62 1.02 17.97
C GLU A 496 14.19 0.62 16.55
N PRO A 497 14.68 1.29 15.50
CA PRO A 497 14.27 1.00 14.12
C PRO A 497 14.48 -0.48 13.72
N ALA A 498 15.57 -1.09 14.17
CA ALA A 498 15.86 -2.50 13.93
C ALA A 498 14.89 -3.47 14.64
N GLN A 499 14.32 -3.08 15.78
CA GLN A 499 13.29 -3.87 16.44
C GLN A 499 11.95 -3.72 15.72
N LEU A 500 11.62 -2.49 15.29
CA LEU A 500 10.40 -2.20 14.55
C LEU A 500 10.38 -2.93 13.19
N SER A 501 11.51 -2.97 12.48
CA SER A 501 11.62 -3.70 11.21
C SER A 501 11.27 -5.19 11.37
N ASN A 502 11.74 -5.81 12.44
CA ASN A 502 11.39 -7.20 12.79
C ASN A 502 9.89 -7.36 13.12
N GLN A 503 9.29 -6.41 13.86
CA GLN A 503 7.87 -6.46 14.21
C GLN A 503 6.95 -6.38 12.99
N ILE A 504 7.30 -5.57 11.99
CA ILE A 504 6.52 -5.40 10.76
C ILE A 504 6.93 -6.35 9.63
N ASN A 505 7.80 -7.33 9.93
CA ASN A 505 8.32 -8.29 8.95
C ASN A 505 8.96 -7.61 7.71
N LEU A 506 9.75 -6.57 7.95
CA LEU A 506 10.51 -5.87 6.93
C LEU A 506 11.87 -6.53 6.71
N ASN A 507 12.02 -7.26 5.61
CA ASN A 507 13.29 -7.85 5.20
C ASN A 507 14.17 -6.81 4.48
N LEU A 508 15.19 -6.31 5.17
CA LEU A 508 16.13 -5.31 4.63
C LEU A 508 16.96 -5.87 3.46
N ASN A 509 17.32 -7.15 3.49
CA ASN A 509 18.09 -7.77 2.40
C ASN A 509 17.27 -7.84 1.12
N ASN A 510 15.97 -8.09 1.23
CA ASN A 510 15.06 -7.98 0.09
C ASN A 510 15.01 -6.53 -0.44
N GLY A 511 14.86 -5.55 0.45
CA GLY A 511 14.87 -4.14 0.07
C GLY A 511 16.15 -3.72 -0.67
N TRP A 512 17.32 -4.13 -0.16
CA TRP A 512 18.60 -3.89 -0.82
C TRP A 512 18.76 -4.64 -2.14
N GLY A 513 18.21 -5.85 -2.25
CA GLY A 513 18.15 -6.60 -3.51
C GLY A 513 17.37 -5.84 -4.59
N ILE A 514 16.27 -5.21 -4.21
CA ILE A 514 15.46 -4.38 -5.11
C ILE A 514 16.23 -3.12 -5.52
N VAL A 515 16.81 -2.39 -4.57
CA VAL A 515 17.62 -1.20 -4.86
C VAL A 515 18.76 -1.54 -5.81
N LYS A 516 19.50 -2.61 -5.54
CA LYS A 516 20.60 -3.09 -6.40
C LYS A 516 20.11 -3.44 -7.81
N SER A 517 18.98 -4.12 -7.94
CA SER A 517 18.41 -4.44 -9.25
C SER A 517 18.08 -3.17 -10.04
N VAL A 518 17.46 -2.17 -9.40
CA VAL A 518 17.14 -0.89 -10.05
C VAL A 518 18.42 -0.15 -10.44
N VAL A 519 19.42 -0.09 -9.55
CA VAL A 519 20.71 0.52 -9.82
C VAL A 519 21.41 -0.13 -11.01
N ASN A 520 21.44 -1.47 -11.08
CA ASN A 520 22.07 -2.18 -12.19
C ASN A 520 21.37 -1.87 -13.52
N ILE A 521 20.03 -1.87 -13.54
CA ILE A 521 19.28 -1.48 -14.73
C ILE A 521 19.67 -0.06 -15.16
N CYS A 522 19.67 0.92 -14.25
CA CYS A 522 20.05 2.30 -14.55
C CYS A 522 21.49 2.43 -15.07
N SER A 523 22.41 1.64 -14.53
CA SER A 523 23.81 1.62 -14.96
C SER A 523 23.99 1.09 -16.39
N GLU A 524 23.06 0.28 -16.90
CA GLU A 524 23.08 -0.24 -18.28
C GLU A 524 22.34 0.65 -19.29
N LEU A 525 21.52 1.60 -18.83
CA LEU A 525 20.79 2.53 -19.72
C LEU A 525 21.73 3.46 -20.51
N ASP A 526 21.27 3.99 -21.65
CA ASP A 526 21.96 5.09 -22.31
C ASP A 526 21.85 6.39 -21.50
N GLU A 527 22.70 7.37 -21.81
CA GLU A 527 22.54 8.75 -21.31
C GLU A 527 21.15 9.30 -21.66
N GLY A 528 20.49 9.96 -20.71
CA GLY A 528 19.13 10.48 -20.92
C GLY A 528 18.27 10.56 -19.67
N LYS A 529 16.99 10.85 -19.89
CA LYS A 529 15.96 10.99 -18.86
C LYS A 529 14.99 9.82 -18.91
N TYR A 530 14.64 9.30 -17.75
CA TYR A 530 13.79 8.13 -17.57
C TYR A 530 12.82 8.35 -16.41
N VAL A 531 11.75 7.55 -16.38
CA VAL A 531 10.77 7.56 -15.30
C VAL A 531 10.48 6.14 -14.86
N LEU A 532 10.68 5.89 -13.57
CA LEU A 532 10.25 4.66 -12.92
C LEU A 532 8.92 4.95 -12.21
N LEU A 533 7.86 4.26 -12.60
CA LEU A 533 6.52 4.47 -12.04
C LEU A 533 5.87 3.16 -11.63
N ARG A 534 5.11 3.20 -10.55
CA ARG A 534 4.26 2.08 -10.16
C ARG A 534 2.96 2.11 -10.97
N ASP A 535 2.62 0.96 -11.54
CA ASP A 535 1.37 0.81 -12.31
C ASP A 535 0.16 0.96 -11.36
N PRO A 536 -0.80 1.86 -11.65
CA PRO A 536 -1.86 2.18 -10.71
C PRO A 536 -2.78 1.00 -10.39
N ASN A 537 -2.96 0.08 -11.35
CA ASN A 537 -3.95 -0.98 -11.27
C ASN A 537 -3.32 -2.38 -11.12
N ASN A 538 -2.06 -2.54 -11.54
CA ASN A 538 -1.32 -3.80 -11.45
C ASN A 538 -0.17 -3.71 -10.43
N PRO A 539 0.16 -4.81 -9.72
CA PRO A 539 1.29 -4.86 -8.80
C PRO A 539 2.62 -4.99 -9.57
N ALA A 540 2.97 -3.95 -10.32
CA ALA A 540 4.15 -3.89 -11.16
C ALA A 540 4.74 -2.47 -11.17
N VAL A 541 6.05 -2.40 -11.46
CA VAL A 541 6.77 -1.14 -11.69
C VAL A 541 7.23 -1.14 -13.14
N LYS A 542 7.04 0.00 -13.81
CA LYS A 542 7.40 0.21 -15.21
C LYS A 542 8.47 1.29 -15.32
N LEU A 543 9.46 1.05 -16.17
CA LEU A 543 10.52 1.98 -16.51
C LEU A 543 10.32 2.48 -17.94
N TYR A 544 10.24 3.79 -18.11
CA TYR A 544 10.09 4.46 -19.40
C TYR A 544 11.31 5.33 -19.72
N LYS A 545 11.72 5.37 -20.98
CA LYS A 545 12.54 6.47 -21.52
C LYS A 545 11.62 7.62 -21.86
N VAL A 546 12.00 8.83 -21.48
CA VAL A 546 11.21 10.04 -21.75
C VAL A 546 12.04 11.07 -22.51
N PRO A 547 11.39 11.98 -23.27
CA PRO A 547 12.07 13.13 -23.86
C PRO A 547 12.82 13.95 -22.81
N SER A 548 13.92 14.61 -23.20
CA SER A 548 14.74 15.39 -22.27
C SER A 548 13.95 16.51 -21.59
N ASN A 549 12.99 17.11 -22.31
CA ASN A 549 12.11 18.18 -21.84
C ASN A 549 10.90 17.70 -21.02
N ALA A 550 10.76 16.40 -20.76
CA ALA A 550 9.68 15.91 -19.90
C ALA A 550 9.84 16.52 -18.48
N PHE A 551 8.75 16.98 -17.88
CA PHE A 551 8.74 17.63 -16.54
C PHE A 551 9.44 19.00 -16.45
N GLU A 552 9.64 19.70 -17.57
CA GLU A 552 10.19 21.07 -17.60
C GLU A 552 9.09 22.14 -17.81
N GLU A 553 7.84 21.87 -17.41
CA GLU A 553 6.70 22.82 -17.50
C GLU A 553 6.49 23.63 -16.23
#